data_AF-J8ZT26-F1
#
_entry.id   AF-J8ZT26-F1
#
_cell.length_a   1.000
_cell.length_b   1.000
_cell.length_c   1.000
_cell.angle_alpha   90.00
_cell.angle_beta   90.00
_cell.angle_gamma   90.00
#
_symmetry.space_group_name_H-M   'P 1'
#
loop_
_entity.id
_entity.type
_entity.pdbx_description
1 polymer ?
#
loop_
_entity_poly.entity_id
_entity_poly.type
_entity_poly.pdbx_seq_one_letter_code
_entity_poly.pdbx_strand_id
1 'polypeptide(L)'
;MKSADGLLMHDRTLQENSLDKDKEVVISEHVKSGDYRTVLKGGLDNKAVLTELFLVECETNFDDLSMKSKLAKIARCGDCEFRNYMVELGINDVIPQEYVQLKQKVLDFCLSKDLTAIKRFTDEPWSNFIGRLQGYSQKNNLKESEVIKRLRDIWIPEKYQTLVHGIEPDLSEVIKEYENGK
;
A
#
# COMPACT_ATOMS: atom_id res chain seq x y z
N MET A 1 82.84 8.76 -29.06
CA MET A 1 83.03 8.46 -27.63
C MET A 1 81.69 7.99 -27.05
N LYS A 2 81.64 6.77 -26.50
CA LYS A 2 80.61 6.11 -25.65
C LYS A 2 79.21 5.91 -26.29
N SER A 3 78.80 4.68 -26.64
CA SER A 3 78.06 3.66 -25.83
C SER A 3 76.70 4.16 -25.31
N ALA A 4 75.58 3.44 -25.34
CA ALA A 4 75.25 2.06 -25.72
C ALA A 4 73.72 1.91 -25.85
N ASP A 5 73.31 0.91 -26.64
CA ASP A 5 72.17 -0.02 -26.53
C ASP A 5 70.78 0.41 -26.01
N GLY A 6 69.77 0.05 -26.82
CA GLY A 6 68.37 -0.12 -26.40
C GLY A 6 67.40 -0.31 -27.56
N LEU A 7 67.25 -1.54 -28.09
CA LEU A 7 66.06 -1.97 -28.87
C LEU A 7 64.79 -1.82 -28.00
N LEU A 8 63.58 -1.53 -28.50
CA LEU A 8 62.75 -2.45 -29.30
C LEU A 8 61.52 -1.75 -29.94
N MET A 9 60.95 -2.48 -30.89
CA MET A 9 59.95 -2.22 -31.93
C MET A 9 58.55 -1.72 -31.52
N HIS A 10 57.97 -1.00 -32.50
CA HIS A 10 56.54 -0.87 -32.89
C HIS A 10 55.53 -0.31 -31.87
N ASP A 11 54.86 0.80 -32.22
CA ASP A 11 53.53 0.66 -32.82
C ASP A 11 53.07 1.89 -33.61
N ARG A 12 52.14 1.63 -34.52
CA ARG A 12 51.62 2.49 -35.58
C ARG A 12 50.82 3.69 -35.05
N THR A 13 51.00 4.78 -35.80
CA THR A 13 50.14 5.96 -35.87
C THR A 13 48.72 5.61 -36.35
N LEU A 14 47.70 6.06 -35.61
CA LEU A 14 46.39 6.51 -36.13
C LEU A 14 45.98 7.69 -35.25
N GLN A 15 46.23 8.92 -35.71
CA GLN A 15 45.28 9.80 -36.39
C GLN A 15 44.14 10.33 -35.50
N GLU A 16 44.20 11.65 -35.30
CA GLU A 16 43.28 12.52 -34.57
C GLU A 16 41.85 12.51 -35.15
N ASN A 17 40.89 12.79 -34.28
CA ASN A 17 39.68 13.61 -34.45
C ASN A 17 38.82 13.37 -33.20
N SER A 18 38.16 14.30 -32.55
CA SER A 18 38.07 15.76 -32.54
C SER A 18 37.15 16.04 -31.34
N LEU A 19 37.27 17.21 -30.72
CA LEU A 19 36.45 17.67 -29.60
C LEU A 19 34.95 17.36 -29.77
N ASP A 20 34.34 16.82 -28.71
CA ASP A 20 33.10 17.41 -28.20
C ASP A 20 33.08 17.30 -26.67
N LYS A 21 33.05 18.48 -26.04
CA LYS A 21 32.85 18.67 -24.61
C LYS A 21 31.37 18.54 -24.30
N ASP A 22 31.09 18.27 -23.03
CA ASP A 22 29.79 18.42 -22.39
C ASP A 22 28.78 17.30 -22.65
N LYS A 23 28.91 16.24 -21.84
CA LYS A 23 27.79 15.71 -21.04
C LYS A 23 28.35 14.95 -19.86
N GLU A 24 28.60 15.75 -18.82
CA GLU A 24 28.88 15.33 -17.46
C GLU A 24 27.79 14.31 -17.03
N VAL A 25 28.23 13.07 -16.86
CA VAL A 25 27.44 12.00 -16.26
C VAL A 25 27.33 12.33 -14.77
N VAL A 26 26.28 13.09 -14.41
CA VAL A 26 25.93 13.31 -13.01
C VAL A 26 25.21 12.06 -12.52
N ILE A 27 26.00 11.14 -11.97
CA ILE A 27 25.53 10.12 -11.04
C ILE A 27 25.30 10.81 -9.69
N SER A 28 24.25 10.36 -8.99
CA SER A 28 23.92 10.63 -7.58
C SER A 28 23.15 11.92 -7.28
N GLU A 29 21.83 11.85 -7.44
CA GLU A 29 20.96 12.32 -6.35
C GLU A 29 20.55 11.08 -5.53
N HIS A 30 21.20 10.93 -4.38
CA HIS A 30 20.61 10.22 -3.26
C HIS A 30 19.21 10.81 -3.06
N VAL A 31 18.17 10.04 -3.41
CA VAL A 31 16.81 10.29 -2.91
C VAL A 31 16.95 10.22 -1.40
N LYS A 32 17.05 11.38 -0.76
CA LYS A 32 16.99 11.48 0.70
C LYS A 32 15.72 10.75 1.08
N SER A 33 15.87 9.68 1.85
CA SER A 33 14.79 9.05 2.59
C SER A 33 14.25 10.12 3.54
N GLY A 34 13.39 11.00 3.03
CA GLY A 34 12.51 11.78 3.85
C GLY A 34 11.82 10.76 4.74
N ASP A 35 11.96 10.95 6.05
CA ASP A 35 11.36 10.09 7.05
C ASP A 35 9.85 10.30 6.96
N TYR A 36 9.21 9.66 5.98
CA TYR A 36 7.78 9.72 5.78
C TYR A 36 7.19 9.01 6.98
N ARG A 37 6.77 9.81 7.97
CA ARG A 37 5.99 9.31 9.09
C ARG A 37 4.80 8.57 8.50
N THR A 38 4.70 7.28 8.80
CA THR A 38 3.58 6.46 8.33
C THR A 38 2.33 6.84 9.12
N VAL A 39 1.37 7.50 8.46
CA VAL A 39 0.14 7.97 9.13
C VAL A 39 -1.14 7.50 8.42
N LEU A 40 -1.12 7.32 7.10
CA LEU A 40 -2.31 6.88 6.35
C LEU A 40 -2.52 5.36 6.48
N LYS A 41 -3.69 4.97 6.97
CA LYS A 41 -4.12 3.59 7.14
C LYS A 41 -5.64 3.50 7.23
N GLY A 42 -6.19 2.30 7.20
CA GLY A 42 -7.62 2.07 7.44
C GLY A 42 -8.05 2.44 8.87
N GLY A 43 -9.33 2.78 9.04
CA GLY A 43 -9.94 3.06 10.34
C GLY A 43 -9.62 4.43 10.96
N LEU A 44 -9.11 5.38 10.18
CA LEU A 44 -8.91 6.75 10.63
C LEU A 44 -10.22 7.56 10.61
N ASP A 45 -10.28 8.63 11.40
CA ASP A 45 -11.37 9.60 11.27
C ASP A 45 -11.08 10.61 10.14
N ASN A 46 -12.13 11.26 9.64
CA ASN A 46 -12.05 12.17 8.50
C ASN A 46 -11.09 13.35 8.75
N LYS A 47 -11.03 13.87 9.97
CA LYS A 47 -10.16 15.00 10.29
C LYS A 47 -8.70 14.57 10.24
N ALA A 48 -8.37 13.39 10.75
CA ALA A 48 -7.03 12.83 10.68
C ALA A 48 -6.59 12.65 9.21
N VAL A 49 -7.41 12.01 8.37
CA VAL A 49 -7.06 11.78 6.96
C VAL A 49 -6.85 13.09 6.20
N LEU A 50 -7.74 14.07 6.38
CA LEU A 50 -7.62 15.37 5.73
C LEU A 50 -6.40 16.16 6.20
N THR A 51 -6.03 16.03 7.49
CA THR A 51 -4.83 16.68 8.02
C THR A 51 -3.58 16.12 7.34
N GLU A 52 -3.48 14.79 7.21
CA GLU A 52 -2.33 14.16 6.57
C GLU A 52 -2.25 14.50 5.08
N LEU A 53 -3.38 14.46 4.36
CA LEU A 53 -3.44 14.89 2.97
C LEU A 53 -3.00 16.34 2.79
N PHE A 54 -3.42 17.24 3.69
CA PHE A 54 -3.01 18.63 3.66
C PHE A 54 -1.49 18.80 3.85
N LEU A 55 -0.88 18.03 4.75
CA LEU A 55 0.58 18.04 4.94
C LEU A 55 1.33 17.60 3.69
N VAL A 56 0.84 16.56 3.01
CA VAL A 56 1.41 16.09 1.73
C VAL A 56 1.24 17.14 0.63
N GLU A 57 0.07 17.77 0.54
CA GLU A 57 -0.27 18.83 -0.42
C GLU A 57 0.62 20.06 -0.25
N CYS A 58 1.07 20.34 0.97
CA CYS A 58 1.95 21.47 1.29
C CYS A 58 3.43 21.22 0.98
N GLU A 59 3.82 20.02 0.55
CA GLU A 59 5.18 19.77 0.13
C GLU A 59 5.53 20.50 -1.18
N THR A 60 6.78 20.93 -1.31
CA THR A 60 7.26 21.69 -2.47
C THR A 60 6.97 20.94 -3.78
N ASN A 61 6.48 21.68 -4.78
CA ASN A 61 6.13 21.21 -6.12
C ASN A 61 5.03 20.15 -6.17
N PHE A 62 4.23 19.97 -5.10
CA PHE A 62 3.16 18.97 -5.12
C PHE A 62 2.19 19.18 -6.30
N ASP A 63 1.79 20.42 -6.54
CA ASP A 63 0.84 20.76 -7.60
C ASP A 63 1.36 20.41 -9.01
N ASP A 64 2.66 20.55 -9.23
CA ASP A 64 3.34 20.29 -10.51
C ASP A 64 3.55 18.79 -10.79
N LEU A 65 3.31 17.92 -9.81
CA LEU A 65 3.48 16.49 -9.97
C LEU A 65 2.43 15.88 -10.92
N SER A 66 2.88 14.92 -11.75
CA SER A 66 1.98 14.03 -12.48
C SER A 66 1.07 13.26 -11.52
N MET A 67 -0.10 12.81 -11.98
CA MET A 67 -1.00 11.98 -11.15
C MET A 67 -0.34 10.72 -10.60
N LYS A 68 0.54 10.08 -11.40
CA LYS A 68 1.32 8.92 -10.97
C LYS A 68 2.33 9.30 -9.88
N SER A 69 2.96 10.46 -9.99
CA SER A 69 3.87 10.98 -8.96
C SER A 69 3.14 11.38 -7.69
N LYS A 70 1.94 11.98 -7.79
CA LYS A 70 1.05 12.29 -6.64
C LYS A 70 0.63 11.01 -5.91
N LEU A 71 0.19 10.00 -6.64
CA LEU A 71 -0.12 8.67 -6.10
C LEU A 71 1.08 8.06 -5.36
N ALA A 72 2.25 8.01 -6.00
CA ALA A 72 3.46 7.45 -5.37
C ALA A 72 3.88 8.21 -4.11
N LYS A 73 3.72 9.54 -4.11
CA LYS A 73 4.02 10.39 -2.96
C LYS A 73 3.08 10.10 -1.80
N ILE A 74 1.78 10.06 -2.04
CA ILE A 74 0.76 9.72 -1.03
C ILE A 74 0.97 8.30 -0.50
N ALA A 75 1.28 7.33 -1.37
CA ALA A 75 1.51 5.94 -0.97
C ALA A 75 2.61 5.84 0.10
N ARG A 76 3.71 6.60 -0.02
CA ARG A 76 4.82 6.59 0.95
C ARG A 76 4.41 7.03 2.36
N CYS A 77 3.32 7.78 2.49
CA CYS A 77 2.80 8.25 3.78
C CYS A 77 1.93 7.21 4.50
N GLY A 78 1.67 6.05 3.89
CA GLY A 78 0.80 5.03 4.45
C GLY A 78 1.49 3.74 4.86
N ASP A 79 0.74 2.90 5.57
CA ASP A 79 1.16 1.59 6.02
C ASP A 79 1.23 0.58 4.86
N CYS A 80 1.56 -0.68 5.18
CA CYS A 80 1.73 -1.70 4.14
C CYS A 80 0.44 -1.94 3.33
N GLU A 81 -0.72 -1.96 3.97
CA GLU A 81 -2.00 -2.20 3.30
C GLU A 81 -2.38 -1.02 2.40
N PHE A 82 -2.26 0.21 2.92
CA PHE A 82 -2.49 1.41 2.15
C PHE A 82 -1.55 1.51 0.94
N ARG A 83 -0.26 1.20 1.12
CA ARG A 83 0.71 1.18 0.03
C ARG A 83 0.35 0.17 -1.04
N ASN A 84 -0.04 -1.05 -0.66
CA ASN A 84 -0.45 -2.08 -1.60
C ASN A 84 -1.67 -1.62 -2.41
N TYR A 85 -2.69 -1.07 -1.74
CA TYR A 85 -3.85 -0.51 -2.41
C TYR A 85 -3.49 0.56 -3.45
N MET A 86 -2.62 1.52 -3.09
CA MET A 86 -2.18 2.56 -4.03
C MET A 86 -1.35 2.00 -5.19
N VAL A 87 -0.48 1.02 -4.92
CA VAL A 87 0.31 0.35 -5.96
C VAL A 87 -0.59 -0.41 -6.93
N GLU A 88 -1.63 -1.10 -6.45
CA GLU A 88 -2.61 -1.77 -7.30
C GLU A 88 -3.33 -0.79 -8.24
N LEU A 89 -3.66 0.42 -7.77
CA LEU A 89 -4.21 1.45 -8.66
C LEU A 89 -3.25 1.80 -9.80
N GLY A 90 -1.95 1.86 -9.49
CA GLY A 90 -0.91 2.14 -10.48
C GLY A 90 -0.62 0.98 -11.44
N ILE A 91 -0.64 -0.27 -10.96
CA ILE A 91 -0.42 -1.47 -11.78
C ILE A 91 -1.57 -1.70 -12.75
N ASN A 92 -2.80 -1.50 -12.28
CA ASN A 92 -4.01 -1.73 -13.09
C ASN A 92 -4.35 -0.55 -14.01
N ASP A 93 -3.51 0.49 -14.08
CA ASP A 93 -3.71 1.72 -14.84
C ASP A 93 -5.07 2.41 -14.56
N VAL A 94 -5.53 2.31 -13.30
CA VAL A 94 -6.77 2.94 -12.81
C VAL A 94 -6.47 4.17 -11.94
N ILE A 95 -5.32 4.80 -12.16
CA ILE A 95 -4.96 6.06 -11.52
C ILE A 95 -5.95 7.12 -12.02
N PRO A 96 -6.65 7.84 -11.13
CA PRO A 96 -7.59 8.87 -11.56
C PRO A 96 -6.90 9.98 -12.35
N GLN A 97 -7.62 10.58 -13.30
CA GLN A 97 -7.10 11.70 -14.10
C GLN A 97 -7.05 13.00 -13.28
N GLU A 98 -7.91 13.13 -12.29
CA GLU A 98 -8.00 14.31 -11.43
C GLU A 98 -7.59 14.01 -10.00
N TYR A 99 -6.87 14.96 -9.39
CA TYR A 99 -6.42 14.82 -8.02
C TYR A 99 -7.58 14.69 -7.02
N VAL A 100 -8.71 15.35 -7.25
CA VAL A 100 -9.88 15.28 -6.38
C VAL A 100 -10.42 13.85 -6.26
N GLN A 101 -10.34 13.08 -7.33
CA GLN A 101 -10.78 11.68 -7.37
C GLN A 101 -9.79 10.77 -6.64
N LEU A 102 -8.48 11.03 -6.75
CA LEU A 102 -7.47 10.35 -5.96
C LEU A 102 -7.66 10.62 -4.46
N LYS A 103 -7.92 11.88 -4.09
CA LYS A 103 -8.24 12.30 -2.72
C LYS A 103 -9.45 11.54 -2.17
N GLN A 104 -10.49 11.37 -2.97
CA GLN A 104 -11.65 10.56 -2.59
C GLN A 104 -11.28 9.09 -2.36
N LYS A 105 -10.46 8.47 -3.22
CA LYS A 105 -9.99 7.09 -3.01
C LYS A 105 -9.19 6.92 -1.72
N VAL A 106 -8.34 7.90 -1.38
CA VAL A 106 -7.59 7.92 -0.11
C VAL A 106 -8.56 7.98 1.06
N LEU A 107 -9.55 8.88 1.00
CA LEU A 107 -10.58 9.01 2.03
C LEU A 107 -11.36 7.71 2.16
N ASP A 108 -11.84 7.13 1.07
CA ASP A 108 -12.60 5.88 1.08
C ASP A 108 -11.80 4.76 1.75
N PHE A 109 -10.52 4.60 1.41
CA PHE A 109 -9.66 3.60 2.04
C PHE A 109 -9.43 3.90 3.53
N CYS A 110 -9.01 5.11 3.88
CA CYS A 110 -8.63 5.43 5.25
C CYS A 110 -9.83 5.51 6.20
N LEU A 111 -10.99 5.92 5.68
CA LEU A 111 -12.26 5.91 6.40
C LEU A 111 -12.91 4.53 6.41
N SER A 112 -12.52 3.63 5.49
CA SER A 112 -12.94 2.24 5.57
C SER A 112 -12.48 1.72 6.92
N LYS A 113 -13.47 1.43 7.77
CA LYS A 113 -13.18 0.89 9.06
C LYS A 113 -13.10 -0.61 8.88
N ASP A 114 -11.90 -1.14 9.07
CA ASP A 114 -11.67 -2.57 9.07
C ASP A 114 -12.48 -3.25 10.20
N LEU A 115 -12.93 -4.47 9.94
CA LEU A 115 -13.61 -5.34 10.89
C LEU A 115 -12.70 -5.73 12.08
N THR A 116 -11.38 -5.52 12.00
CA THR A 116 -10.46 -5.67 13.13
C THR A 116 -10.77 -4.76 14.31
N ALA A 117 -11.41 -3.61 14.08
CA ALA A 117 -11.88 -2.72 15.13
C ALA A 117 -12.98 -3.37 16.01
N ILE A 118 -13.67 -4.39 15.49
CA ILE A 118 -14.72 -5.11 16.20
C ILE A 118 -14.07 -6.27 16.94
N LYS A 119 -13.98 -6.11 18.27
CA LYS A 119 -13.50 -7.13 19.19
C LYS A 119 -14.69 -7.87 19.80
N ARG A 120 -14.52 -9.18 20.02
CA ARG A 120 -15.46 -10.01 20.77
C ARG A 120 -15.31 -9.72 22.26
N PHE A 121 -16.41 -9.59 22.99
CA PHE A 121 -16.37 -9.50 24.45
C PHE A 121 -16.22 -10.89 25.09
N THR A 122 -15.63 -10.95 26.28
CA THR A 122 -15.28 -12.23 26.95
C THR A 122 -16.48 -13.16 27.14
N ASP A 123 -17.63 -12.60 27.47
CA ASP A 123 -18.91 -13.27 27.75
C ASP A 123 -19.88 -13.25 26.56
N GLU A 124 -19.46 -12.72 25.41
CA GLU A 124 -20.31 -12.63 24.22
C GLU A 124 -20.40 -13.98 23.51
N PRO A 125 -21.64 -14.48 23.23
CA PRO A 125 -21.86 -15.60 22.34
C PRO A 125 -21.31 -15.34 20.95
N TRP A 126 -20.73 -16.36 20.32
CA TRP A 126 -20.15 -16.22 18.98
C TRP A 126 -21.15 -15.77 17.92
N SER A 127 -22.40 -16.23 17.98
CA SER A 127 -23.46 -15.78 17.07
C SER A 127 -23.68 -14.27 17.14
N ASN A 128 -23.69 -13.68 18.35
CA ASN A 128 -23.83 -12.23 18.53
C ASN A 128 -22.61 -11.47 17.98
N PHE A 129 -21.41 -11.99 18.21
CA PHE A 129 -20.18 -11.39 17.68
C PHE A 129 -20.17 -11.41 16.14
N ILE A 130 -20.52 -12.54 15.53
CA ILE A 130 -20.59 -12.69 14.07
C ILE A 130 -21.69 -11.79 13.50
N GLY A 131 -22.86 -11.72 14.16
CA GLY A 131 -23.94 -10.81 13.78
C GLY A 131 -23.51 -9.34 13.81
N ARG A 132 -22.67 -8.93 14.77
CA ARG A 132 -22.06 -7.59 14.80
C ARG A 132 -21.10 -7.37 13.64
N LEU A 133 -20.25 -8.34 13.31
CA LEU A 133 -19.35 -8.25 12.15
C LEU A 133 -20.16 -8.11 10.86
N GLN A 134 -21.21 -8.90 10.68
CA GLN A 134 -22.08 -8.86 9.51
C GLN A 134 -22.84 -7.53 9.43
N GLY A 135 -23.48 -7.10 10.52
CA GLY A 135 -24.22 -5.84 10.56
C GLY A 135 -23.32 -4.62 10.32
N TYR A 136 -22.05 -4.71 10.74
CA TYR A 136 -21.07 -3.68 10.42
C TYR A 136 -20.61 -3.72 8.98
N SER A 137 -20.35 -4.91 8.44
CA SER A 137 -19.99 -5.12 7.05
C SER A 137 -21.07 -4.54 6.12
N GLN A 138 -22.33 -4.86 6.37
CA GLN A 138 -23.48 -4.31 5.65
C GLN A 138 -23.58 -2.79 5.73
N LYS A 139 -23.39 -2.21 6.92
CA LYS A 139 -23.43 -0.74 7.12
C LYS A 139 -22.31 0.00 6.38
N ASN A 140 -21.19 -0.66 6.13
CA ASN A 140 -20.01 -0.07 5.50
C ASN A 140 -19.76 -0.60 4.09
N ASN A 141 -20.73 -1.29 3.47
CA ASN A 141 -20.64 -1.90 2.14
C ASN A 141 -19.40 -2.81 1.95
N LEU A 142 -19.00 -3.52 3.01
CA LEU A 142 -17.93 -4.51 2.92
C LEU A 142 -18.48 -5.82 2.35
N LYS A 143 -17.61 -6.58 1.68
CA LYS A 143 -17.96 -7.89 1.14
C LYS A 143 -18.07 -8.91 2.27
N GLU A 144 -18.90 -9.93 2.09
CA GLU A 144 -19.01 -11.06 3.03
C GLU A 144 -17.67 -11.78 3.21
N SER A 145 -16.85 -11.83 2.15
CA SER A 145 -15.48 -12.35 2.19
C SER A 145 -14.59 -11.68 3.23
N GLU A 146 -14.81 -10.39 3.53
CA GLU A 146 -14.07 -9.66 4.56
C GLU A 146 -14.47 -10.13 5.97
N VAL A 147 -15.75 -10.47 6.17
CA VAL A 147 -16.24 -11.05 7.44
C VAL A 147 -15.62 -12.42 7.65
N ILE A 148 -15.62 -13.27 6.63
CA ILE A 148 -14.98 -14.58 6.67
C ILE A 148 -13.48 -14.47 6.94
N LYS A 149 -12.78 -13.57 6.23
CA LYS A 149 -11.35 -13.30 6.45
C LYS A 149 -11.11 -12.91 7.91
N ARG A 150 -11.92 -12.00 8.45
CA ARG A 150 -11.84 -11.59 9.85
C ARG A 150 -12.04 -12.75 10.82
N LEU A 151 -12.94 -13.70 10.52
CA LEU A 151 -13.17 -14.89 11.33
C LEU A 151 -11.98 -15.87 11.28
N ARG A 152 -11.25 -15.92 10.17
CA ARG A 152 -10.01 -16.72 10.02
C ARG A 152 -8.84 -16.12 10.81
N ASP A 153 -8.80 -14.80 10.95
CA ASP A 153 -7.72 -14.08 11.64
C ASP A 153 -7.84 -14.11 13.17
N ILE A 154 -8.92 -14.68 13.72
CA ILE A 154 -9.13 -14.82 15.16
C ILE A 154 -9.18 -16.28 15.56
N TRP A 155 -8.82 -16.54 16.81
CA TRP A 155 -9.03 -17.85 17.40
C TRP A 155 -10.53 -18.14 17.53
N ILE A 156 -11.04 -19.04 16.69
CA ILE A 156 -12.40 -19.59 16.74
C ILE A 156 -12.36 -21.03 17.30
N PRO A 157 -13.43 -21.49 17.99
CA PRO A 157 -13.50 -22.86 18.49
C PRO A 157 -13.40 -23.88 17.36
N GLU A 158 -12.72 -24.99 17.62
CA GLU A 158 -12.39 -26.03 16.63
C GLU A 158 -13.63 -26.54 15.86
N LYS A 159 -14.77 -26.72 16.54
CA LYS A 159 -16.03 -27.17 15.93
C LYS A 159 -16.55 -26.27 14.80
N TYR A 160 -16.06 -25.04 14.69
CA TYR A 160 -16.49 -24.07 13.68
C TYR A 160 -15.37 -23.70 12.70
N GLN A 161 -14.14 -24.16 12.94
CA GLN A 161 -13.00 -23.89 12.05
C GLN A 161 -13.23 -24.48 10.66
N THR A 162 -13.81 -25.67 10.59
CA THR A 162 -14.11 -26.35 9.32
C THR A 162 -15.05 -25.54 8.42
N LEU A 163 -16.04 -24.86 9.01
CA LEU A 163 -16.99 -24.02 8.26
C LEU A 163 -16.31 -22.76 7.72
N VAL A 164 -15.48 -22.11 8.55
CA VAL A 164 -14.82 -20.84 8.18
C VAL A 164 -13.64 -21.05 7.23
N HIS A 165 -12.92 -22.17 7.36
CA HIS A 165 -11.77 -22.53 6.52
C HIS A 165 -12.14 -23.44 5.33
N GLY A 166 -13.43 -23.64 5.07
CA GLY A 166 -13.92 -24.33 3.87
C GLY A 166 -13.51 -23.64 2.56
N ILE A 167 -13.62 -24.37 1.45
CA ILE A 167 -13.28 -23.90 0.09
C ILE A 167 -14.20 -22.75 -0.32
N GLU A 168 -15.48 -22.84 0.03
CA GLU A 168 -16.50 -21.80 -0.19
C GLU A 168 -17.30 -21.63 1.12
N PRO A 169 -16.80 -20.83 2.06
CA PRO A 169 -17.47 -20.63 3.34
C PRO A 169 -18.70 -19.73 3.16
N ASP A 170 -19.86 -20.22 3.62
CA ASP A 170 -21.12 -19.46 3.68
C ASP A 170 -21.32 -18.89 5.09
N LEU A 171 -21.37 -17.56 5.21
CA LEU A 171 -21.58 -16.91 6.52
C LEU A 171 -22.92 -17.29 7.14
N SER A 172 -23.94 -17.58 6.31
CA SER A 172 -25.28 -17.97 6.77
C SER A 172 -25.26 -19.33 7.45
N GLU A 173 -24.47 -20.28 6.93
CA GLU A 173 -24.27 -21.59 7.53
C GLU A 173 -23.48 -21.49 8.84
N VAL A 174 -22.42 -20.67 8.84
CA VAL A 174 -21.64 -20.37 10.04
C VAL A 174 -22.53 -19.81 11.15
N ILE A 175 -23.36 -18.80 10.86
CA ILE A 175 -24.27 -18.19 11.84
C ILE A 175 -25.24 -19.22 12.42
N LYS A 176 -25.88 -20.03 11.57
CA LYS A 176 -26.83 -21.07 12.01
C LYS A 176 -26.19 -22.07 12.97
N GLU A 177 -24.97 -22.54 12.67
CA GLU A 177 -24.30 -23.49 13.57
C GLU A 177 -23.85 -22.87 14.90
N TYR A 178 -23.54 -21.57 14.90
CA TYR A 178 -23.30 -20.85 16.15
C TYR A 178 -24.57 -20.57 16.96
N GLU A 179 -25.74 -20.47 16.33
CA GLU A 179 -27.04 -20.35 17.00
C GLU A 179 -27.56 -21.70 17.54
N ASN A 180 -27.30 -22.80 16.81
CA ASN A 180 -27.76 -24.14 17.16
C ASN A 180 -26.88 -24.84 18.21
N GLY A 181 -25.59 -24.46 18.32
CA GLY A 181 -24.64 -25.08 19.25
C GLY A 181 -24.71 -24.60 20.70
N LYS A 182 -25.90 -24.18 21.18
CA LYS A 182 -26.20 -23.89 22.60
C LYS A 182 -26.15 -25.13 23.47
#